data_AF-A0A7Y5K821-F1
#
_entry.id   AF-A0A7Y5K821-F1
#
_cell.length_a   1.000
_cell.length_b   1.000
_cell.length_c   1.000
_cell.angle_alpha   90.00
_cell.angle_beta   90.00
_cell.angle_gamma   90.00
#
_symmetry.space_group_name_H-M   'P 1'
#
loop_
_entity.id
_entity.type
_entity.pdbx_description
1 polymer ?
#
loop_
_entity_poly.entity_id
_entity_poly.type
_entity_poly.pdbx_seq_one_letter_code
_entity_poly.pdbx_strand_id
1 'polypeptide(L)'
;MKILSRTDSILQLSRRLDWRFLLPEPQLRRVAYCGPEHSTLAIALREFSEEFHTFAPTAPPSEGGFDVAVLAAPTVPQLAIAQQWLAPGGHLYAEAQHAWDWRTERKLPVRSRKALSIEDWLENLARLGFVESKAYWHRPSFERAVQIIPLHDDGARDFVFARRSDDFMSQLKSVTGRSVMKNAWLARLLQCVSLVARKQP
;
A
#
# COMPACT_ATOMS: atom_id res chain seq x y z
N MET A 1 -29.83 11.42 -7.72
CA MET A 1 -28.75 11.36 -6.71
C MET A 1 -29.12 10.26 -5.72
N LYS A 2 -28.52 9.07 -5.80
CA LYS A 2 -28.87 7.96 -4.89
C LYS A 2 -28.21 8.22 -3.54
N ILE A 3 -29.02 8.38 -2.49
CA ILE A 3 -28.54 8.40 -1.10
C ILE A 3 -28.06 6.97 -0.82
N LEU A 4 -26.74 6.76 -0.74
CA LEU A 4 -26.19 5.49 -0.27
C LEU A 4 -26.66 5.29 1.18
N SER A 5 -27.13 4.08 1.51
CA SER A 5 -27.54 3.79 2.88
C SER A 5 -26.30 3.83 3.79
N ARG A 6 -26.47 4.19 5.06
CA ARG A 6 -25.37 4.19 6.05
C ARG A 6 -24.61 2.86 6.08
N THR A 7 -25.34 1.76 5.88
CA THR A 7 -24.80 0.40 5.80
C THR A 7 -23.86 0.22 4.60
N ASP A 8 -24.22 0.76 3.43
CA ASP A 8 -23.37 0.70 2.24
C ASP A 8 -22.05 1.45 2.45
N SER A 9 -22.11 2.63 3.11
CA SER A 9 -20.93 3.41 3.43
C SER A 9 -19.98 2.67 4.38
N ILE A 10 -20.52 2.04 5.44
CA ILE A 10 -19.72 1.25 6.39
C ILE A 10 -19.06 0.06 5.68
N LEU A 11 -19.79 -0.62 4.80
CA LEU A 11 -19.24 -1.75 4.04
C LEU A 11 -18.07 -1.31 3.14
N GLN A 12 -18.18 -0.16 2.46
CA GLN A 12 -17.09 0.36 1.64
C GLN A 12 -15.85 0.72 2.48
N LEU A 13 -16.05 1.32 3.65
CA LEU A 13 -14.93 1.62 4.56
C LEU A 13 -14.30 0.36 5.13
N SER A 14 -15.09 -0.67 5.46
CA SER A 14 -14.55 -1.96 5.93
C SER A 14 -13.67 -2.59 4.85
N ARG A 15 -14.14 -2.62 3.60
CA ARG A 15 -13.40 -3.16 2.46
C ARG A 15 -12.10 -2.41 2.19
N ARG A 16 -12.07 -1.10 2.45
CA ARG A 16 -10.84 -0.29 2.35
C ARG A 16 -9.72 -0.80 3.27
N LEU A 17 -10.09 -1.54 4.32
CA LEU A 17 -9.20 -2.14 5.30
C LEU A 17 -9.12 -3.67 5.20
N ASP A 18 -9.47 -4.27 4.06
CA ASP A 18 -9.29 -5.72 3.86
C ASP A 18 -7.81 -6.14 3.93
N TRP A 19 -6.88 -5.19 3.75
CA TRP A 19 -5.46 -5.42 3.96
C TRP A 19 -5.11 -5.83 5.40
N ARG A 20 -5.98 -5.59 6.39
CA ARG A 20 -5.74 -6.01 7.79
C ARG A 20 -5.65 -7.52 7.93
N PHE A 21 -6.27 -8.28 7.03
CA PHE A 21 -6.13 -9.73 6.99
C PHE A 21 -4.75 -10.20 6.51
N LEU A 22 -3.87 -9.28 6.11
CA LEU A 22 -2.44 -9.55 5.90
C LEU A 22 -1.64 -9.52 7.19
N LEU A 23 -2.20 -8.97 8.28
CA LEU A 23 -1.59 -8.96 9.60
C LEU A 23 -1.94 -10.25 10.36
N PRO A 24 -1.06 -10.72 11.27
CA PRO A 24 -1.39 -11.82 12.18
C PRO A 24 -2.63 -11.53 13.04
N GLU A 25 -2.75 -10.28 13.51
CA GLU A 25 -3.90 -9.78 14.28
C GLU A 25 -4.63 -8.70 13.48
N PRO A 26 -5.84 -8.97 12.96
CA PRO A 26 -6.57 -8.02 12.10
C PRO A 26 -7.29 -6.91 12.89
N GLN A 27 -7.34 -7.00 14.22
CA GLN A 27 -7.88 -5.95 15.08
C GLN A 27 -6.95 -4.73 15.09
N LEU A 28 -7.50 -3.57 14.77
CA LEU A 28 -6.78 -2.30 14.86
C LEU A 28 -7.05 -1.70 16.22
N ARG A 29 -6.17 -1.89 17.20
CA ARG A 29 -6.33 -1.22 18.49
C ARG A 29 -5.70 0.16 18.42
N ARG A 30 -4.37 0.26 18.55
CA ARG A 30 -3.65 1.55 18.50
C ARG A 30 -2.99 1.77 17.14
N VAL A 31 -3.51 2.71 16.37
CA VAL A 31 -3.04 3.02 15.01
C VAL A 31 -2.38 4.38 14.94
N ALA A 32 -1.12 4.41 14.50
CA ALA A 32 -0.44 5.62 14.05
C ALA A 32 -0.60 5.77 12.53
N TYR A 33 -1.00 6.94 12.05
CA TYR A 33 -1.23 7.21 10.64
C TYR A 33 -0.45 8.43 10.16
N CYS A 34 0.21 8.31 9.01
CA CYS A 34 0.79 9.43 8.29
C CYS A 34 0.38 9.40 6.81
N GLY A 35 -0.42 10.39 6.43
CA GLY A 35 -0.97 10.55 5.10
C GLY A 35 -2.05 11.64 5.07
N PRO A 36 -2.77 11.81 3.95
CA PRO A 36 -3.84 12.79 3.85
C PRO A 36 -4.98 12.50 4.85
N GLU A 37 -5.34 13.50 5.65
CA GLU A 37 -6.31 13.40 6.76
C GLU A 37 -7.73 13.07 6.29
N HIS A 38 -8.12 13.57 5.11
CA HIS A 38 -9.44 13.36 4.53
C HIS A 38 -9.46 12.24 3.48
N SER A 39 -8.44 11.39 3.43
CA SER A 39 -8.44 10.21 2.57
C SER A 39 -9.46 9.18 3.04
N THR A 40 -9.94 8.33 2.11
CA THR A 40 -10.78 7.19 2.45
C THR A 40 -10.10 6.22 3.42
N LEU A 41 -8.76 6.11 3.35
CA LEU A 41 -7.96 5.32 4.29
C LEU A 41 -8.04 5.89 5.70
N ALA A 42 -7.78 7.20 5.87
CA ALA A 42 -7.84 7.85 7.17
C ALA A 42 -9.24 7.79 7.79
N ILE A 43 -10.29 7.96 6.98
CA ILE A 43 -11.69 7.83 7.42
C ILE A 43 -11.98 6.40 7.87
N ALA A 44 -11.57 5.40 7.08
CA ALA A 44 -11.78 4.01 7.45
C ALA A 44 -11.00 3.63 8.71
N LEU A 45 -9.74 4.04 8.84
CA LEU A 45 -8.94 3.80 10.04
C LEU A 45 -9.62 4.37 11.27
N ARG A 46 -10.03 5.64 11.23
CA ARG A 46 -10.73 6.30 12.34
C ARG A 46 -12.01 5.57 12.75
N GLU A 47 -12.74 4.99 11.80
CA GLU A 47 -13.99 4.26 12.06
C GLU A 47 -13.74 2.88 12.68
N PHE A 48 -12.67 2.18 12.30
CA PHE A 48 -12.46 0.77 12.65
C PHE A 48 -11.32 0.51 13.65
N SER A 49 -10.63 1.55 14.11
CA SER A 49 -9.61 1.44 15.17
C SER A 49 -10.15 1.80 16.55
N GLU A 50 -9.63 1.18 17.60
CA GLU A 50 -9.92 1.60 18.99
C GLU A 50 -9.31 2.98 19.31
N GLU A 51 -8.08 3.22 18.85
CA GLU A 51 -7.35 4.48 18.98
C GLU A 51 -6.69 4.86 17.65
N PHE A 52 -6.94 6.10 17.18
CA PHE A 52 -6.42 6.62 15.92
C PHE A 52 -5.64 7.92 16.13
N HIS A 53 -4.36 7.92 15.77
CA HIS A 53 -3.48 9.07 15.91
C HIS A 53 -2.88 9.46 14.56
N THR A 54 -2.97 10.73 14.21
CA THR A 54 -2.37 11.27 12.98
C THR A 54 -1.07 11.99 13.28
N PHE A 55 -0.03 11.67 12.53
CA PHE A 55 1.30 12.28 12.68
C PHE A 55 1.70 13.05 11.43
N ALA A 56 2.41 14.15 11.65
CA ALA A 56 3.05 14.86 10.56
C ALA A 56 4.23 14.02 10.01
N PRO A 57 4.49 14.08 8.68
CA PRO A 57 5.52 13.29 8.01
C PRO A 57 6.94 13.37 8.55
N THR A 58 7.28 14.45 9.26
CA THR A 58 8.62 14.77 9.74
C THR A 58 8.70 14.85 11.26
N ALA A 59 7.58 14.63 11.97
CA ALA A 59 7.56 14.74 13.41
C ALA A 59 8.08 13.44 14.03
N PRO A 60 9.11 13.48 14.89
CA PRO A 60 9.43 12.33 15.72
C PRO A 60 8.24 12.02 16.65
N PRO A 61 8.05 10.75 17.06
CA PRO A 61 7.00 10.42 18.01
C PRO A 61 7.14 11.22 19.30
N SER A 62 6.08 11.94 19.67
CA SER A 62 5.88 12.34 21.07
C SER A 62 5.44 11.14 21.93
N GLU A 63 4.87 10.12 21.29
CA GLU A 63 4.32 8.91 21.90
C GLU A 63 4.61 7.70 21.01
N GLY A 64 4.81 6.52 21.61
CA GLY A 64 5.05 5.26 20.89
C GLY A 64 4.16 4.13 21.41
N GLY A 65 4.50 2.90 21.02
CA GLY A 65 3.75 1.72 21.45
C GLY A 65 2.47 1.47 20.65
N PHE A 66 2.45 1.87 19.38
CA PHE A 66 1.36 1.57 18.46
C PHE A 66 1.44 0.12 17.96
N ASP A 67 0.29 -0.53 17.82
CA ASP A 67 0.22 -1.90 17.28
C ASP A 67 0.42 -1.89 15.76
N VAL A 68 -0.07 -0.83 15.11
CA VAL A 68 0.00 -0.67 13.66
C VAL A 68 0.39 0.77 13.28
N ALA A 69 1.34 0.90 12.36
CA ALA A 69 1.68 2.16 11.71
C ALA A 69 1.24 2.08 10.25
N VAL A 70 0.44 3.05 9.80
CA VAL A 70 -0.12 3.13 8.46
C VAL A 70 0.41 4.36 7.72
N LEU A 71 1.07 4.14 6.58
CA LEU A 71 1.63 5.21 5.77
C LEU A 71 1.01 5.26 4.37
N ALA A 72 0.58 6.43 3.94
CA ALA A 72 0.13 6.66 2.57
C ALA A 72 1.22 7.35 1.73
N ALA A 73 1.62 6.73 0.61
CA ALA A 73 2.69 7.19 -0.28
C ALA A 73 4.00 7.57 0.46
N PRO A 74 4.58 6.65 1.26
CA PRO A 74 5.73 6.96 2.08
C PRO A 74 7.01 7.23 1.28
N THR A 75 7.97 7.82 1.96
CA THR A 75 9.39 7.92 1.61
C THR A 75 10.20 7.04 2.58
N VAL A 76 11.42 6.67 2.21
CA VAL A 76 12.29 5.87 3.09
C VAL A 76 12.52 6.51 4.47
N PRO A 77 12.79 7.83 4.60
CA PRO A 77 12.88 8.46 5.91
C PRO A 77 11.61 8.33 6.77
N GLN A 78 10.43 8.34 6.17
CA GLN A 78 9.17 8.15 6.90
C GLN A 78 9.01 6.72 7.40
N LEU A 79 9.56 5.72 6.71
CA LEU A 79 9.60 4.34 7.22
C LEU A 79 10.42 4.27 8.52
N ALA A 80 11.54 5.00 8.59
CA ALA A 80 12.40 5.05 9.76
C ALA A 80 11.70 5.72 10.96
N ILE A 81 10.93 6.78 10.72
CA ILE A 81 10.13 7.43 11.76
C ILE A 81 9.00 6.49 12.23
N ALA A 82 8.30 5.84 11.30
CA ALA A 82 7.21 4.92 11.62
C ALA A 82 7.67 3.71 12.46
N GLN A 83 8.90 3.25 12.25
CA GLN A 83 9.50 2.20 13.08
C GLN A 83 9.53 2.61 14.57
N GLN A 84 9.76 3.88 14.88
CA GLN A 84 9.84 4.39 16.24
C GLN A 84 8.46 4.49 16.91
N TRP A 85 7.39 4.62 16.13
CA TRP A 85 6.00 4.63 16.64
C TRP A 85 5.58 3.27 17.17
N LEU A 86 6.03 2.21 16.52
CA LEU A 86 5.56 0.86 16.79
C LEU A 86 6.04 0.32 18.14
N ALA A 87 5.14 -0.39 18.83
CA ALA A 87 5.51 -1.32 19.89
C ALA A 87 6.44 -2.42 19.33
N PRO A 88 7.29 -3.05 20.15
CA PRO A 88 7.98 -4.28 19.74
C PRO A 88 6.96 -5.32 19.25
N GLY A 89 7.23 -5.93 18.09
CA GLY A 89 6.27 -6.84 17.43
C GLY A 89 5.12 -6.15 16.66
N GLY A 90 5.00 -4.82 16.71
CA GLY A 90 3.99 -4.07 15.96
C GLY A 90 4.20 -4.11 14.44
N HIS A 91 3.18 -3.74 13.67
CA HIS A 91 3.15 -3.92 12.22
C HIS A 91 3.13 -2.60 11.45
N LEU A 92 3.90 -2.54 10.37
CA LEU A 92 3.82 -1.49 9.37
C LEU A 92 2.92 -1.93 8.22
N TYR A 93 2.01 -1.07 7.80
CA TYR A 93 1.32 -1.12 6.51
C TYR A 93 1.60 0.17 5.73
N ALA A 94 2.14 0.06 4.53
CA ALA A 94 2.58 1.22 3.74
C ALA A 94 2.10 1.12 2.29
N GLU A 95 1.33 2.11 1.83
CA GLU A 95 0.87 2.22 0.45
C GLU A 95 1.92 2.91 -0.42
N ALA A 96 2.86 2.14 -0.96
CA ALA A 96 3.89 2.61 -1.87
C ALA A 96 3.29 2.87 -3.26
N GLN A 97 2.97 4.13 -3.53
CA GLN A 97 2.59 4.55 -4.88
C GLN A 97 3.84 4.75 -5.73
N HIS A 98 3.89 4.09 -6.89
CA HIS A 98 4.92 4.39 -7.89
C HIS A 98 4.69 5.77 -8.50
N ALA A 99 5.77 6.52 -8.72
CA ALA A 99 5.77 7.92 -9.17
C ALA A 99 5.21 8.18 -10.59
N TRP A 100 4.51 7.23 -11.20
CA TRP A 100 3.94 7.35 -12.54
C TRP A 100 2.42 7.51 -12.47
N ASP A 101 1.96 8.66 -12.00
CA ASP A 101 0.58 9.12 -12.20
C ASP A 101 0.51 9.84 -13.56
N TRP A 102 -0.12 9.20 -14.55
CA TRP A 102 -0.37 9.80 -15.87
C TRP A 102 -1.70 10.57 -15.92
N ARG A 103 -2.54 10.45 -14.89
CA ARG A 103 -3.92 11.02 -14.86
C ARG A 103 -3.97 12.42 -14.29
N THR A 104 -2.95 12.86 -13.58
CA THR A 104 -2.87 14.24 -13.12
C THR A 104 -2.18 15.10 -14.17
N GLU A 105 -2.93 15.96 -14.85
CA GLU A 105 -2.41 17.17 -15.52
C GLU A 105 -1.70 18.13 -14.55
N ARG A 106 -1.66 17.79 -13.25
CA ARG A 106 -0.78 18.41 -12.28
C ARG A 106 0.61 17.81 -12.43
N LYS A 107 1.54 18.60 -12.98
CA LYS A 107 2.98 18.42 -12.78
C LYS A 107 3.25 18.30 -11.29
N LEU A 108 3.30 17.08 -10.75
CA LEU A 108 4.05 16.84 -9.53
C LEU A 108 5.47 17.35 -9.81
N PRO A 109 6.09 18.17 -8.96
CA PRO A 109 7.43 18.67 -9.22
C PRO A 109 8.35 17.47 -9.42
N VAL A 110 8.71 17.22 -10.68
CA VAL A 110 9.61 16.17 -11.16
C VAL A 110 11.03 16.57 -10.77
N ARG A 111 11.29 16.65 -9.47
CA ARG A 111 12.64 16.58 -8.92
C ARG A 111 12.74 15.24 -8.18
N SER A 112 13.25 14.27 -8.92
CA SER A 112 14.09 13.19 -8.41
C SER A 112 13.50 12.28 -7.32
N ARG A 113 12.28 11.78 -7.47
CA ARG A 113 11.92 10.49 -6.83
C ARG A 113 12.23 9.39 -7.83
N LYS A 114 13.43 8.79 -7.73
CA LYS A 114 13.71 7.53 -8.41
C LYS A 114 12.63 6.55 -7.95
N ALA A 115 11.83 6.03 -8.87
CA ALA A 115 10.86 5.01 -8.53
C ALA A 115 11.64 3.81 -7.96
N LEU A 116 11.45 3.54 -6.67
CA LEU A 116 12.05 2.39 -6.02
C LEU A 116 11.40 1.13 -6.58
N SER A 117 12.21 0.11 -6.87
CA SER A 117 11.71 -1.23 -7.13
C SER A 117 11.10 -1.81 -5.85
N ILE A 118 10.38 -2.93 -5.97
CA ILE A 118 9.83 -3.63 -4.81
C ILE A 118 10.99 -4.15 -3.93
N GLU A 119 12.04 -4.63 -4.57
CA GLU A 119 13.25 -5.13 -3.95
C GLU A 119 13.94 -4.02 -3.15
N ASP A 120 14.06 -2.81 -3.72
CA ASP A 120 14.60 -1.65 -3.00
C ASP A 120 13.76 -1.33 -1.76
N TRP A 121 12.43 -1.39 -1.85
CA TRP A 121 11.56 -1.15 -0.69
C TRP A 121 11.78 -2.18 0.42
N LEU A 122 11.82 -3.47 0.06
CA LEU A 122 12.02 -4.56 1.03
C LEU A 122 13.41 -4.49 1.67
N GLU A 123 14.45 -4.14 0.90
CA GLU A 123 15.79 -3.95 1.42
C GLU A 123 15.86 -2.76 2.40
N ASN A 124 15.22 -1.64 2.07
CA ASN A 124 15.15 -0.49 2.98
C ASN A 124 14.43 -0.85 4.28
N LEU A 125 13.34 -1.63 4.22
CA LEU A 125 12.66 -2.11 5.43
C LEU A 125 13.59 -2.98 6.29
N ALA A 126 14.31 -3.92 5.67
CA ALA A 126 15.25 -4.77 6.38
C ALA A 126 16.37 -3.96 7.06
N ARG A 127 16.95 -2.97 6.37
CA ARG A 127 17.98 -2.06 6.92
C ARG A 127 17.48 -1.24 8.11
N LEU A 128 16.17 -0.97 8.17
CA LEU A 128 15.52 -0.25 9.27
C LEU A 128 15.13 -1.17 10.45
N GLY A 129 15.47 -2.46 10.39
CA GLY A 129 15.16 -3.42 11.46
C GLY A 129 13.73 -3.97 11.41
N PHE A 130 13.04 -3.83 10.28
CA PHE A 130 11.81 -4.58 10.05
C PHE A 130 12.13 -6.01 9.61
N VAL A 131 11.28 -6.94 10.04
CA VAL A 131 11.33 -8.36 9.70
C VAL A 131 10.04 -8.77 8.99
N GLU A 132 10.06 -9.94 8.35
CA GLU A 132 8.89 -10.52 7.65
C GLU A 132 8.26 -9.59 6.59
N SER A 133 9.10 -8.74 5.98
CA SER A 133 8.69 -7.78 4.97
C SER A 133 8.11 -8.47 3.73
N LYS A 134 6.90 -8.09 3.33
CA LYS A 134 6.19 -8.59 2.16
C LYS A 134 5.57 -7.45 1.36
N ALA A 135 5.51 -7.61 0.05
CA ALA A 135 4.84 -6.68 -0.85
C ALA A 135 3.61 -7.34 -1.49
N TYR A 136 2.56 -6.53 -1.68
CA TYR A 136 1.28 -6.96 -2.27
C TYR A 136 0.78 -5.93 -3.28
N TRP A 137 0.18 -6.39 -4.37
CA TRP A 137 -0.52 -5.55 -5.32
C TRP A 137 -2.02 -5.55 -5.07
N HIS A 138 -2.60 -4.36 -4.92
CA HIS A 138 -4.03 -4.11 -4.77
C HIS A 138 -4.64 -3.78 -6.13
N ARG A 139 -5.45 -4.69 -6.67
CA ARG A 139 -6.06 -4.52 -7.99
C ARG A 139 -7.55 -4.17 -7.88
N PRO A 140 -8.06 -3.19 -8.65
CA PRO A 140 -7.33 -2.29 -9.54
C PRO A 140 -6.70 -1.10 -8.80
N SER A 141 -7.15 -0.80 -7.59
CA SER A 141 -6.59 0.25 -6.73
C SER A 141 -6.81 -0.09 -5.26
N PHE A 142 -6.22 0.67 -4.34
CA PHE A 142 -6.47 0.52 -2.90
C PHE A 142 -7.93 0.75 -2.51
N GLU A 143 -8.62 1.70 -3.17
CA GLU A 143 -10.00 2.07 -2.85
C GLU A 143 -11.02 1.04 -3.31
N ARG A 144 -10.71 0.29 -4.38
CA ARG A 144 -11.64 -0.61 -5.04
C ARG A 144 -11.08 -2.02 -5.16
N ALA A 145 -10.15 -2.39 -4.28
CA ALA A 145 -9.47 -3.66 -4.33
C ALA A 145 -10.48 -4.81 -4.41
N VAL A 146 -10.34 -5.62 -5.45
CA VAL A 146 -11.05 -6.90 -5.63
C VAL A 146 -10.10 -8.08 -5.42
N GLN A 147 -8.79 -7.82 -5.49
CA GLN A 147 -7.74 -8.80 -5.33
C GLN A 147 -6.54 -8.15 -4.64
N ILE A 148 -5.94 -8.86 -3.70
CA ILE A 148 -4.66 -8.54 -3.06
C ILE A 148 -3.71 -9.68 -3.40
N ILE A 149 -2.66 -9.38 -4.18
CA ILE A 149 -1.80 -10.40 -4.79
C ILE A 149 -0.40 -10.29 -4.19
N PRO A 150 0.16 -11.34 -3.57
CA PRO A 150 1.54 -11.31 -3.08
C PRO A 150 2.51 -11.17 -4.25
N LEU A 151 3.48 -10.26 -4.14
CA LEU A 151 4.46 -9.99 -5.19
C LEU A 151 5.78 -10.74 -5.03
N HIS A 152 5.96 -11.42 -3.90
CA HIS A 152 7.11 -12.23 -3.53
C HIS A 152 6.93 -13.73 -3.86
N ASP A 153 5.75 -14.11 -4.35
CA ASP A 153 5.41 -15.48 -4.72
C ASP A 153 5.24 -15.56 -6.24
N ASP A 154 6.20 -16.20 -6.92
CA ASP A 154 6.22 -16.34 -8.37
C ASP A 154 5.02 -17.17 -8.87
N GLY A 155 4.58 -18.18 -8.12
CA GLY A 155 3.44 -19.02 -8.49
C GLY A 155 2.12 -18.27 -8.44
N ALA A 156 1.92 -17.43 -7.42
CA ALA A 156 0.75 -16.57 -7.30
C ALA A 156 0.69 -15.53 -8.43
N ARG A 157 1.83 -14.96 -8.82
CA ARG A 157 1.94 -14.04 -9.95
C ARG A 157 1.57 -14.74 -11.25
N ASP A 158 2.19 -15.86 -11.54
CA ASP A 158 2.00 -16.60 -12.79
C ASP A 158 0.55 -17.07 -12.95
N PHE A 159 -0.09 -17.55 -11.88
CA PHE A 159 -1.51 -17.93 -11.91
C PHE A 159 -2.42 -16.75 -12.29
N VAL A 160 -2.20 -15.58 -11.68
CA VAL A 160 -3.00 -14.38 -11.94
C VAL A 160 -2.79 -13.86 -13.37
N PHE A 161 -1.54 -13.91 -13.87
CA PHE A 161 -1.22 -13.48 -15.23
C PHE A 161 -1.70 -14.48 -16.29
N ALA A 162 -1.60 -15.79 -16.02
CA ALA A 162 -2.01 -16.86 -16.93
C ALA A 162 -3.53 -16.89 -17.14
N ARG A 163 -4.30 -16.80 -16.05
CA ARG A 163 -5.79 -16.85 -16.07
C ARG A 163 -6.41 -15.69 -16.84
N ARG A 164 -5.65 -14.64 -17.12
CA ARG A 164 -6.14 -13.41 -17.79
C ARG A 164 -5.41 -13.07 -19.08
N SER A 165 -4.58 -13.98 -19.59
CA SER A 165 -3.90 -13.82 -20.87
C SER A 165 -4.87 -13.58 -22.03
N ASP A 166 -6.12 -14.06 -21.99
CA ASP A 166 -7.11 -13.79 -23.04
C ASP A 166 -7.57 -12.31 -23.10
N ASP A 167 -7.84 -11.69 -21.95
CA ASP A 167 -8.17 -10.25 -21.86
C ASP A 167 -6.93 -9.37 -22.06
N PHE A 168 -5.79 -9.76 -21.48
CA PHE A 168 -4.52 -9.05 -21.54
C PHE A 168 -3.91 -9.06 -22.96
N MET A 169 -4.03 -10.18 -23.69
CA MET A 169 -3.58 -10.31 -25.08
C MET A 169 -4.43 -9.48 -26.04
N SER A 170 -5.70 -9.23 -25.73
CA SER A 170 -6.55 -8.32 -26.53
C SER A 170 -6.03 -6.87 -26.51
N GLN A 171 -5.48 -6.41 -25.37
CA GLN A 171 -4.87 -5.08 -25.24
C GLN A 171 -3.44 -5.03 -25.80
N LEU A 172 -2.74 -6.16 -25.84
CA LEU A 172 -1.40 -6.30 -26.46
C LEU A 172 -1.43 -6.35 -27.99
N LYS A 173 -2.57 -6.68 -28.62
CA LYS A 173 -2.69 -6.74 -30.09
C LYS A 173 -2.49 -5.40 -30.79
N SER A 174 -2.56 -4.27 -30.08
CA SER A 174 -2.35 -2.94 -30.68
C SER A 174 -0.91 -2.44 -30.64
N VAL A 175 0.05 -3.14 -30.00
CA VAL A 175 1.43 -2.65 -29.90
C VAL A 175 2.46 -3.76 -30.18
N THR A 176 2.99 -3.74 -31.40
CA THR A 176 4.08 -4.58 -31.88
C THR A 176 5.42 -4.18 -31.26
N GLY A 177 5.75 -4.76 -30.09
CA GLY A 177 7.04 -4.58 -29.41
C GLY A 177 7.29 -5.59 -28.29
N ARG A 178 7.47 -6.87 -28.64
CA ARG A 178 7.27 -8.02 -27.72
C ARG A 178 8.23 -8.17 -26.52
N SER A 179 9.40 -7.51 -26.48
CA SER A 179 10.36 -7.71 -25.37
C SER A 179 10.55 -6.50 -24.45
N VAL A 180 10.42 -5.26 -24.94
CA VAL A 180 10.58 -4.06 -24.09
C VAL A 180 9.27 -3.70 -23.36
N MET A 181 8.12 -4.10 -23.90
CA MET A 181 6.83 -3.74 -23.32
C MET A 181 6.44 -4.52 -22.07
N LYS A 182 6.89 -5.77 -21.89
CA LYS A 182 6.47 -6.58 -20.74
C LYS A 182 6.79 -5.88 -19.40
N ASN A 183 7.98 -5.29 -19.28
CA ASN A 183 8.42 -4.64 -18.05
C ASN A 183 7.77 -3.27 -17.82
N ALA A 184 7.65 -2.45 -18.87
CA ALA A 184 7.05 -1.12 -18.77
C ALA A 184 5.53 -1.17 -18.52
N TRP A 185 4.84 -2.19 -19.02
CA TRP A 185 3.40 -2.37 -18.81
C TRP A 185 3.07 -2.97 -17.44
N LEU A 186 3.88 -3.92 -16.96
CA LEU A 186 3.79 -4.40 -15.57
C LEU A 186 3.99 -3.25 -14.59
N ALA A 187 4.95 -2.36 -14.84
CA ALA A 187 5.15 -1.16 -14.04
C ALA A 187 3.95 -0.18 -14.08
N ARG A 188 3.18 -0.12 -15.18
CA ARG A 188 1.93 0.67 -15.27
C ARG A 188 0.76 0.03 -14.54
N LEU A 189 0.76 -1.29 -14.34
CA LEU A 189 -0.31 -2.01 -13.64
C LEU A 189 -0.07 -2.04 -12.12
N LEU A 190 1.18 -2.05 -11.68
CA LEU A 190 1.59 -2.07 -10.28
C LEU A 190 1.54 -0.67 -9.62
N GLN A 191 0.49 0.12 -9.86
CA GLN A 191 0.37 1.46 -9.27
C GLN A 191 0.01 1.45 -7.77
N CYS A 192 -0.58 0.35 -7.28
CA CYS A 192 -1.11 0.22 -5.93
C CYS A 192 -0.42 -0.92 -5.18
N VAL A 193 0.84 -0.72 -4.82
CA VAL A 193 1.63 -1.70 -4.06
C VAL A 193 1.59 -1.34 -2.58
N SER A 194 1.20 -2.27 -1.73
CA SER A 194 1.39 -2.14 -0.29
C SER A 194 2.56 -2.95 0.20
N LEU A 195 3.28 -2.42 1.18
CA LEU A 195 4.28 -3.13 1.97
C LEU A 195 3.68 -3.47 3.33
N VAL A 196 3.94 -4.67 3.81
CA VAL A 196 3.64 -5.11 5.17
C VAL A 196 4.94 -5.58 5.79
N ALA A 197 5.23 -5.15 7.01
CA ALA A 197 6.40 -5.62 7.74
C ALA A 197 6.17 -5.57 9.25
N ARG A 198 6.97 -6.30 10.02
CA ARG A 198 6.88 -6.36 11.48
C ARG A 198 8.10 -5.74 12.12
N LYS A 199 7.92 -4.94 13.17
CA LYS A 199 9.02 -4.45 13.99
C LYS A 199 9.56 -5.62 14.80
N GLN A 200 10.89 -5.76 14.84
CA GLN A 200 11.53 -6.76 15.69
C GLN A 200 11.07 -6.62 17.16
N PRO A 201 10.76 -7.73 17.85
CA PRO A 201 10.41 -7.71 19.26
C PRO A 201 11.57 -7.23 20.16
#